data_AF-A0A3B0WSM2-F1
#
_entry.id   AF-A0A3B0WSM2-F1
#
_cell.length_a   1.000
_cell.length_b   1.000
_cell.length_c   1.000
_cell.angle_alpha   90.00
_cell.angle_beta   90.00
_cell.angle_gamma   90.00
#
_symmetry.space_group_name_H-M   'P 1'
#
loop_
_entity.id
_entity.type
_entity.pdbx_description
1 polymer ?
#
loop_
_entity_poly.entity_id
_entity_poly.type
_entity_poly.pdbx_seq_one_letter_code
_entity_poly.pdbx_strand_id
1 'polypeptide(L)'
;MIKLIKSIPLLFWISLGLAQTPTNGSFENGLTSWTVGGSGNVNALNSAAFNNQIAASDGILMGFLSTGPGNIGGPNGNIDANGTNDFNITTLSTNLNFDFFPAVIKFDWSFPSSEEDSNAVFDDLFDVQIAGNRILSGSSNKPGGVSPFPDVPLGTPPAITVSGGGSTNGTLLRFGVTPFNSECIIIPNAQPGTNNLNLQFQTADQGDAIFDSGLVLDNIRVESFCETAGTVALSQITTTSDSEIEDQVGNIISRFANNILPDASSDGSVVAFIANGDFASGNPFLFQQVFIYSSGIVTRLSSFTGDEIQSTSLSANGRWVVISAKNTLTDNLEIFRIDRNNNNLTQITATSNCENTSPSINNNGRRIAFNSNCNDLIAGFNADQNKEIVVWNNGNLILTETINCTSYSPKISSQNSALHTAVASSCDFTGNNSDGNIEIFRLNRNTNNYQQITNTTGALTVQDSVDISLNGNII
;
A
#
# COMPACT_ATOMS: atom_id res chain seq x y z
N MET A 1 -45.14 -3.88 3.53
CA MET A 1 -43.70 -3.53 3.48
C MET A 1 -43.61 -2.03 3.23
N ILE A 2 -43.19 -1.25 4.23
CA ILE A 2 -42.99 0.21 4.13
C ILE A 2 -41.48 0.43 4.08
N LYS A 3 -40.95 1.03 3.01
CA LYS A 3 -39.52 1.39 2.87
C LYS A 3 -39.33 2.83 3.36
N LEU A 4 -38.46 3.03 4.34
CA LEU A 4 -38.03 4.36 4.81
C LEU A 4 -36.55 4.53 4.48
N ILE A 5 -36.21 5.61 3.79
CA ILE A 5 -34.87 5.86 3.26
C ILE A 5 -34.05 6.62 4.31
N LYS A 6 -33.00 5.99 4.85
CA LYS A 6 -31.94 6.69 5.58
C LYS A 6 -30.60 6.09 5.15
N SER A 7 -29.73 6.90 4.56
CA SER A 7 -28.44 6.48 4.04
C SER A 7 -27.35 6.63 5.11
N ILE A 8 -26.57 5.57 5.35
CA ILE A 8 -25.37 5.63 6.20
C ILE A 8 -24.17 5.22 5.32
N PRO A 9 -23.35 6.18 4.86
CA PRO A 9 -22.16 5.89 4.08
C PRO A 9 -21.06 5.27 4.96
N LEU A 10 -20.37 4.25 4.45
CA LEU A 10 -19.08 3.83 4.99
C LEU A 10 -18.00 4.67 4.29
N LEU A 11 -17.36 5.56 5.05
CA LEU A 11 -16.22 6.35 4.59
C LEU A 11 -14.94 5.72 5.11
N PHE A 12 -13.99 5.44 4.21
CA PHE A 12 -12.65 5.04 4.60
C PHE A 12 -11.68 6.21 4.53
N TRP A 13 -10.80 6.25 5.51
CA TRP A 13 -9.56 7.00 5.42
C TRP A 13 -8.52 6.04 4.84
N ILE A 14 -8.09 6.28 3.62
CA ILE A 14 -6.82 5.74 3.16
C ILE A 14 -5.75 6.59 3.87
N SER A 15 -4.80 5.95 4.55
CA SER A 15 -3.78 6.66 5.33
C SER A 15 -3.13 7.74 4.47
N LEU A 16 -2.85 8.90 5.06
CA LEU A 16 -1.94 9.88 4.49
C LEU A 16 -0.69 9.14 4.01
N GLY A 17 -0.36 9.24 2.73
CA GLY A 17 0.87 8.68 2.22
C GLY A 17 2.05 9.26 3.01
N LEU A 18 2.96 8.40 3.45
CA LEU A 18 4.25 8.88 3.90
C LEU A 18 4.97 9.34 2.64
N ALA A 19 5.32 10.63 2.61
CA ALA A 19 6.04 11.23 1.50
C ALA A 19 7.38 11.76 2.02
N GLN A 20 8.42 11.43 1.29
CA GLN A 20 9.74 12.00 1.47
C GLN A 20 10.25 12.52 0.13
N THR A 21 10.41 13.83 0.04
CA THR A 21 11.09 14.43 -1.10
C THR A 21 12.60 14.16 -0.94
N PRO A 22 13.29 13.60 -1.95
CA PRO A 22 14.74 13.70 -2.04
C PRO A 22 15.17 15.14 -1.81
N THR A 23 16.31 15.35 -1.17
CA THR A 23 16.81 16.70 -0.95
C THR A 23 16.92 17.43 -2.28
N ASN A 24 16.11 18.49 -2.46
CA ASN A 24 16.05 19.29 -3.69
C ASN A 24 15.55 18.49 -4.93
N GLY A 25 14.51 17.67 -4.77
CA GLY A 25 13.84 16.94 -5.85
C GLY A 25 13.05 17.78 -6.86
N SER A 26 12.76 19.04 -6.52
CA SER A 26 12.15 20.05 -7.41
C SER A 26 13.18 20.99 -8.06
N PHE A 27 14.48 20.80 -7.80
CA PHE A 27 15.57 21.62 -8.37
C PHE A 27 15.55 23.13 -8.07
N GLU A 28 14.65 23.62 -7.22
CA GLU A 28 14.56 25.03 -6.81
C GLU A 28 15.84 25.59 -6.16
N ASN A 29 16.69 24.71 -5.62
CA ASN A 29 18.01 25.06 -5.10
C ASN A 29 19.15 24.57 -6.02
N GLY A 30 18.91 24.59 -7.33
CA GLY A 30 19.87 24.17 -8.36
C GLY A 30 20.09 22.66 -8.36
N LEU A 31 21.35 22.23 -8.50
CA LEU A 31 21.76 20.81 -8.43
C LEU A 31 22.32 20.42 -7.06
N THR A 32 22.01 21.18 -6.01
CA THR A 32 22.46 20.87 -4.64
C THR A 32 21.97 19.49 -4.23
N SER A 33 22.86 18.65 -3.68
CA SER A 33 22.60 17.24 -3.30
C SER A 33 22.39 16.26 -4.46
N TRP A 34 22.65 16.70 -5.69
CA TRP A 34 22.72 15.86 -6.88
C TRP A 34 24.17 15.70 -7.34
N THR A 35 24.50 14.50 -7.81
CA THR A 35 25.80 14.18 -8.39
C THR A 35 25.67 14.15 -9.91
N VAL A 36 26.33 15.11 -10.55
CA VAL A 36 26.47 15.18 -12.01
C VAL A 36 27.64 14.30 -12.44
N GLY A 37 27.43 13.49 -13.47
CA GLY A 37 28.44 12.58 -14.03
C GLY A 37 28.33 12.45 -15.54
N GLY A 38 29.10 11.52 -16.11
CA GLY A 38 29.18 11.36 -17.56
C GLY A 38 29.93 12.51 -18.23
N SER A 39 29.35 13.06 -19.30
CA SER A 39 29.79 14.30 -19.98
C SER A 39 29.73 15.54 -19.08
N GLY A 40 28.96 15.48 -17.99
CA GLY A 40 28.77 16.56 -17.03
C GLY A 40 27.74 17.61 -17.46
N ASN A 41 26.99 17.36 -18.53
CA ASN A 41 26.16 18.37 -19.15
C ASN A 41 24.74 18.47 -18.57
N VAL A 42 24.66 19.02 -17.37
CA VAL A 42 23.41 19.11 -16.59
C VAL A 42 23.25 20.49 -15.96
N ASN A 43 22.05 21.07 -16.05
CA ASN A 43 21.71 22.31 -15.38
C ASN A 43 20.29 22.27 -14.77
N ALA A 44 20.07 23.06 -13.73
CA ALA A 44 18.72 23.39 -13.26
C ALA A 44 18.28 24.70 -13.95
N LEU A 45 17.20 24.65 -14.71
CA LEU A 45 16.78 25.71 -15.63
C LEU A 45 15.31 26.06 -15.42
N ASN A 46 14.93 27.30 -15.72
CA ASN A 46 13.51 27.70 -15.76
C ASN A 46 12.96 27.64 -17.20
N SER A 47 11.65 27.87 -17.33
CA SER A 47 10.96 27.86 -18.61
C SER A 47 11.50 28.85 -19.65
N ALA A 48 12.06 29.98 -19.21
CA ALA A 48 12.62 30.98 -20.12
C ALA A 48 13.85 30.46 -20.88
N ALA A 49 14.61 29.53 -20.28
CA ALA A 49 15.73 28.88 -20.95
C ALA A 49 15.28 28.06 -22.17
N PHE A 50 14.07 27.51 -22.11
CA PHE A 50 13.43 26.71 -23.17
C PHE A 50 12.41 27.52 -23.96
N ASN A 51 12.70 28.79 -24.27
CA ASN A 51 11.81 29.71 -25.01
C ASN A 51 10.31 29.66 -24.59
N ASN A 52 10.06 29.39 -23.30
CA ASN A 52 8.75 29.18 -22.66
C ASN A 52 7.91 28.03 -23.24
N GLN A 53 8.52 27.07 -23.93
CA GLN A 53 7.85 25.91 -24.50
C GLN A 53 7.79 24.73 -23.51
N ILE A 54 8.70 24.67 -22.55
CA ILE A 54 8.68 23.69 -21.45
C ILE A 54 8.55 24.49 -20.15
N ALA A 55 7.45 24.29 -19.44
CA ALA A 55 7.21 24.88 -18.13
C ALA A 55 7.50 23.84 -17.05
N ALA A 56 8.11 24.25 -15.93
CA ALA A 56 8.32 23.40 -14.77
C ALA A 56 6.97 22.79 -14.32
N SER A 57 6.96 21.51 -13.98
CA SER A 57 5.75 20.84 -13.50
C SER A 57 5.50 21.13 -12.01
N ASP A 58 6.55 21.52 -11.27
CA ASP A 58 6.52 22.07 -9.93
C ASP A 58 7.44 23.30 -9.83
N GLY A 59 7.09 24.29 -9.01
CA GLY A 59 7.95 25.46 -8.80
C GLY A 59 8.29 26.28 -10.06
N ILE A 60 9.58 26.62 -10.22
CA ILE A 60 10.15 27.52 -11.23
C ILE A 60 11.29 26.83 -12.02
N LEU A 61 12.12 26.04 -11.34
CA LEU A 61 13.28 25.36 -11.90
C LEU A 61 12.97 23.89 -12.16
N MET A 62 13.63 23.32 -13.16
CA MET A 62 13.58 21.90 -13.50
C MET A 62 14.99 21.42 -13.85
N GLY A 63 15.28 20.15 -13.59
CA GLY A 63 16.54 19.52 -13.98
C GLY A 63 16.58 19.24 -15.48
N PHE A 64 17.70 19.51 -16.13
CA PHE A 64 17.91 19.25 -17.54
C PHE A 64 19.24 18.58 -17.80
N LEU A 65 19.20 17.35 -18.29
CA LEU A 65 20.36 16.62 -18.81
C LEU A 65 20.33 16.72 -20.32
N SER A 66 21.47 17.01 -20.96
CA SER A 66 21.52 17.15 -22.42
C SER A 66 22.69 16.41 -23.05
N THR A 67 22.45 15.85 -24.24
CA THR A 67 23.49 15.26 -25.08
C THR A 67 24.26 16.30 -25.90
N GLY A 68 23.83 17.57 -25.92
CA GLY A 68 24.44 18.64 -26.73
C GLY A 68 24.67 19.97 -25.97
N PRO A 69 25.24 21.00 -26.61
CA PRO A 69 25.24 21.21 -28.07
C PRO A 69 26.30 20.42 -28.83
N GLY A 70 25.85 19.62 -29.80
CA GLY A 70 26.68 18.75 -30.63
C GLY A 70 27.49 17.76 -29.80
N ASN A 71 28.64 17.34 -30.31
CA ASN A 71 29.51 16.42 -29.59
C ASN A 71 30.22 17.11 -28.42
N ILE A 72 29.70 16.89 -27.21
CA ILE A 72 30.24 17.39 -25.95
C ILE A 72 31.38 16.51 -25.38
N GLY A 73 31.54 15.29 -25.90
CA GLY A 73 32.49 14.30 -25.40
C GLY A 73 32.05 13.68 -24.06
N GLY A 74 32.77 12.66 -23.61
CA GLY A 74 32.45 11.94 -22.38
C GLY A 74 32.63 10.43 -22.51
N PRO A 75 32.14 9.65 -21.53
CA PRO A 75 32.11 8.19 -21.63
C PRO A 75 31.22 7.77 -22.80
N ASN A 76 31.70 6.78 -23.55
CA ASN A 76 30.90 6.07 -24.54
C ASN A 76 30.50 4.72 -23.98
N GLY A 77 29.32 4.23 -24.34
CA GLY A 77 28.78 3.00 -23.81
C GLY A 77 27.75 2.38 -24.74
N ASN A 78 26.94 1.51 -24.18
CA ASN A 78 25.83 0.83 -24.86
C ASN A 78 24.77 0.55 -23.76
N ILE A 79 24.05 1.59 -23.39
CA ILE A 79 23.08 1.66 -22.28
C ILE A 79 21.89 0.72 -22.55
N ASP A 80 21.49 0.61 -23.81
CA ASP A 80 20.35 -0.19 -24.26
C ASP A 80 20.73 -1.62 -24.71
N ALA A 81 22.02 -1.90 -24.78
CA ALA A 81 22.60 -3.18 -25.20
C ALA A 81 22.29 -3.59 -26.65
N ASN A 82 22.02 -2.65 -27.56
CA ASN A 82 21.70 -2.95 -28.97
C ASN A 82 22.93 -3.18 -29.85
N GLY A 83 24.12 -2.81 -29.38
CA GLY A 83 25.40 -3.01 -30.09
C GLY A 83 25.88 -1.77 -30.86
N THR A 84 25.10 -0.70 -30.84
CA THR A 84 25.48 0.65 -31.26
C THR A 84 26.12 1.38 -30.07
N ASN A 85 27.04 2.29 -30.34
CA ASN A 85 27.62 3.10 -29.27
C ASN A 85 26.70 4.27 -28.93
N ASP A 86 26.50 4.47 -27.65
CA ASP A 86 25.87 5.67 -27.09
C ASP A 86 26.97 6.64 -26.65
N PHE A 87 26.97 7.81 -27.26
CA PHE A 87 27.87 8.95 -27.03
C PHE A 87 27.23 9.96 -26.08
N ASN A 88 28.03 10.93 -25.64
CA ASN A 88 27.56 12.06 -24.82
C ASN A 88 26.78 11.63 -23.57
N ILE A 89 27.09 10.44 -23.02
CA ILE A 89 26.38 9.86 -21.88
C ILE A 89 26.45 10.86 -20.72
N THR A 90 25.29 11.33 -20.30
CA THR A 90 25.12 12.35 -19.26
C THR A 90 24.31 11.74 -18.13
N THR A 91 24.79 11.84 -16.90
CA THR A 91 24.11 11.21 -15.75
C THR A 91 23.85 12.21 -14.62
N LEU A 92 22.70 12.07 -13.97
CA LEU A 92 22.33 12.81 -12.76
C LEU A 92 21.85 11.82 -11.71
N SER A 93 22.43 11.84 -10.51
CA SER A 93 22.10 10.85 -9.49
C SER A 93 22.01 11.42 -8.07
N THR A 94 21.25 10.76 -7.22
CA THR A 94 21.16 11.07 -5.78
C THR A 94 20.83 9.81 -4.99
N ASN A 95 20.96 9.87 -3.67
CA ASN A 95 20.56 8.80 -2.78
C ASN A 95 19.17 9.07 -2.22
N LEU A 96 18.24 8.16 -2.49
CA LEU A 96 16.92 8.11 -1.88
C LEU A 96 17.05 7.54 -0.47
N ASN A 97 16.74 8.34 0.53
CA ASN A 97 16.65 7.90 1.92
C ASN A 97 15.18 7.92 2.31
N PHE A 98 14.63 6.82 2.83
CA PHE A 98 13.23 6.71 3.30
C PHE A 98 13.08 5.55 4.28
N ASP A 99 12.10 5.61 5.19
CA ASP A 99 11.93 4.66 6.29
C ASP A 99 10.59 3.90 6.30
N PHE A 100 9.88 3.93 5.17
CA PHE A 100 8.57 3.29 4.99
C PHE A 100 8.54 2.26 3.84
N PHE A 101 7.60 1.32 3.93
CA PHE A 101 7.36 0.27 2.94
C PHE A 101 5.85 -0.08 2.90
N PRO A 102 5.22 -0.26 1.72
CA PRO A 102 5.81 -0.16 0.38
C PRO A 102 6.24 1.28 0.03
N ALA A 103 7.09 1.43 -0.99
CA ALA A 103 7.55 2.72 -1.46
C ALA A 103 7.55 2.77 -3.00
N VAL A 104 7.15 3.92 -3.53
CA VAL A 104 7.13 4.26 -4.95
C VAL A 104 7.98 5.51 -5.17
N ILE A 105 8.62 5.61 -6.34
CA ILE A 105 9.22 6.84 -6.83
C ILE A 105 8.22 7.51 -7.76
N LYS A 106 8.03 8.80 -7.59
CA LYS A 106 7.21 9.64 -8.46
C LYS A 106 8.05 10.80 -8.97
N PHE A 107 7.96 11.07 -10.26
CA PHE A 107 8.65 12.17 -10.89
C PHE A 107 7.96 12.54 -12.20
N ASP A 108 8.12 13.80 -12.58
CA ASP A 108 7.67 14.29 -13.87
C ASP A 108 8.88 14.33 -14.81
N TRP A 109 8.69 13.87 -16.05
CA TRP A 109 9.74 13.86 -17.05
C TRP A 109 9.24 14.26 -18.44
N SER A 110 10.14 14.81 -19.25
CA SER A 110 9.94 15.05 -20.67
C SER A 110 11.23 14.72 -21.41
N PHE A 111 11.12 14.23 -22.63
CA PHE A 111 12.26 13.85 -23.46
C PHE A 111 12.18 14.52 -24.83
N PRO A 112 12.50 15.84 -24.91
CA PRO A 112 12.66 16.52 -26.18
C PRO A 112 13.91 16.05 -26.92
N SER A 113 13.78 15.87 -28.23
CA SER A 113 14.85 15.38 -29.11
C SER A 113 14.85 16.11 -30.44
N SER A 114 16.05 16.38 -30.99
CA SER A 114 16.27 16.79 -32.39
C SER A 114 16.41 15.63 -33.36
N GLU A 115 16.43 14.39 -32.86
CA GLU A 115 16.73 13.22 -33.68
C GLU A 115 15.60 12.90 -34.67
N GLU A 116 14.41 13.47 -34.45
CA GLU A 116 13.30 13.51 -35.40
C GLU A 116 13.63 14.28 -36.71
N ASP A 117 14.65 15.13 -36.71
CA ASP A 117 15.13 15.88 -37.89
C ASP A 117 16.11 15.08 -38.75
N SER A 118 16.40 13.81 -38.39
CA SER A 118 17.43 12.99 -39.02
C SER A 118 16.89 11.67 -39.58
N ASN A 119 17.73 10.93 -40.33
CA ASN A 119 17.32 9.65 -40.92
C ASN A 119 17.08 8.61 -39.83
N ALA A 120 16.10 7.71 -40.00
CA ALA A 120 15.67 6.68 -39.04
C ALA A 120 16.69 5.55 -38.76
N VAL A 121 17.93 5.90 -38.41
CA VAL A 121 19.05 4.96 -38.21
C VAL A 121 19.45 4.89 -36.75
N PHE A 122 19.43 6.00 -36.02
CA PHE A 122 19.80 6.07 -34.61
C PHE A 122 18.72 6.77 -33.80
N ASP A 123 18.60 6.39 -32.52
CA ASP A 123 17.62 6.98 -31.62
C ASP A 123 18.31 7.36 -30.31
N ASP A 124 18.41 8.66 -30.06
CA ASP A 124 18.80 9.16 -28.76
C ASP A 124 17.87 8.64 -27.68
N LEU A 125 18.43 8.35 -26.51
CA LEU A 125 17.74 7.58 -25.48
C LEU A 125 17.96 8.16 -24.09
N PHE A 126 17.09 7.71 -23.20
CA PHE A 126 17.25 7.90 -21.77
C PHE A 126 16.94 6.61 -21.00
N ASP A 127 17.48 6.55 -19.80
CA ASP A 127 17.31 5.44 -18.88
C ASP A 127 17.26 5.96 -17.44
N VAL A 128 16.43 5.31 -16.62
CA VAL A 128 16.23 5.63 -15.21
C VAL A 128 16.40 4.36 -14.41
N GLN A 129 17.31 4.39 -13.45
CA GLN A 129 17.65 3.23 -12.64
C GLN A 129 17.55 3.54 -11.15
N ILE A 130 17.14 2.52 -10.37
CA ILE A 130 17.28 2.50 -8.92
C ILE A 130 18.09 1.29 -8.49
N ALA A 131 19.18 1.53 -7.76
CA ALA A 131 20.11 0.50 -7.31
C ALA A 131 20.59 -0.41 -8.46
N GLY A 132 20.84 0.18 -9.64
CA GLY A 132 21.25 -0.52 -10.85
C GLY A 132 20.14 -1.28 -11.59
N ASN A 133 18.88 -1.21 -11.13
CA ASN A 133 17.73 -1.80 -11.81
C ASN A 133 17.03 -0.72 -12.63
N ARG A 134 16.88 -0.94 -13.94
CA ARG A 134 16.09 -0.09 -14.84
C ARG A 134 14.62 -0.09 -14.41
N ILE A 135 14.07 1.10 -14.24
CA ILE A 135 12.66 1.32 -13.86
C ILE A 135 11.86 2.04 -14.95
N LEU A 136 12.53 2.85 -15.78
CA LEU A 136 11.94 3.54 -16.92
C LEU A 136 13.03 3.73 -17.97
N SER A 137 12.66 3.65 -19.24
CA SER A 137 13.55 3.94 -20.36
C SER A 137 12.73 4.39 -21.55
N GLY A 138 13.33 5.16 -22.43
CA GLY A 138 12.71 5.52 -23.71
C GLY A 138 13.74 6.02 -24.70
N SER A 139 13.33 6.08 -25.96
CA SER A 139 14.11 6.66 -27.07
C SER A 139 13.27 7.62 -27.89
N SER A 140 13.96 8.44 -28.67
CA SER A 140 13.35 9.32 -29.68
C SER A 140 12.40 8.50 -30.55
N ASN A 141 11.23 9.04 -30.89
CA ASN A 141 10.18 8.29 -31.57
C ASN A 141 10.46 8.18 -33.07
N LYS A 142 11.27 7.18 -33.41
CA LYS A 142 11.82 7.05 -34.75
C LYS A 142 11.58 5.64 -35.27
N PRO A 143 10.46 5.43 -36.00
CA PRO A 143 10.13 4.12 -36.55
C PRO A 143 11.26 3.56 -37.43
N GLY A 144 11.87 2.46 -36.99
CA GLY A 144 12.96 1.77 -37.70
C GLY A 144 14.37 2.09 -37.20
N GLY A 145 14.50 2.91 -36.17
CA GLY A 145 15.74 3.09 -35.44
C GLY A 145 16.19 1.84 -34.67
N VAL A 146 17.43 1.88 -34.17
CA VAL A 146 18.11 0.70 -33.62
C VAL A 146 17.97 0.57 -32.10
N SER A 147 17.41 1.56 -31.41
CA SER A 147 17.16 1.46 -29.97
C SER A 147 16.07 0.40 -29.69
N PRO A 148 16.26 -0.49 -28.70
CA PRO A 148 15.25 -1.43 -28.23
C PRO A 148 14.34 -0.80 -27.17
N PHE A 149 14.60 0.44 -26.75
CA PHE A 149 13.75 1.13 -25.79
C PHE A 149 12.45 1.60 -26.43
N PRO A 150 11.38 1.78 -25.62
CA PRO A 150 10.12 2.29 -26.14
C PRO A 150 10.27 3.71 -26.71
N ASP A 151 9.68 3.94 -27.88
CA ASP A 151 9.57 5.27 -28.47
C ASP A 151 8.74 6.21 -27.59
N VAL A 152 9.26 7.41 -27.31
CA VAL A 152 8.55 8.45 -26.55
C VAL A 152 7.58 9.19 -27.47
N PRO A 153 6.26 9.16 -27.21
CA PRO A 153 5.29 9.81 -28.09
C PRO A 153 5.52 11.31 -28.27
N LEU A 154 5.46 11.78 -29.52
CA LEU A 154 5.68 13.18 -29.87
C LEU A 154 4.54 14.09 -29.42
N GLY A 155 4.90 15.30 -28.97
CA GLY A 155 3.97 16.43 -28.80
C GLY A 155 3.86 17.29 -30.08
N THR A 156 3.18 18.44 -29.96
CA THR A 156 3.12 19.43 -31.06
C THR A 156 4.45 20.17 -31.13
N PRO A 157 5.12 20.32 -32.29
CA PRO A 157 6.51 20.76 -32.33
C PRO A 157 6.69 22.29 -32.32
N PRO A 158 7.30 22.86 -31.26
CA PRO A 158 8.18 24.02 -31.38
C PRO A 158 9.63 23.56 -31.52
N ALA A 159 10.46 24.35 -32.18
CA ALA A 159 11.92 24.23 -32.07
C ALA A 159 12.38 24.96 -30.81
N ILE A 160 13.15 24.27 -29.95
CA ILE A 160 13.71 24.83 -28.72
C ILE A 160 15.22 24.97 -28.90
N THR A 161 15.72 26.17 -28.61
CA THR A 161 17.15 26.39 -28.37
C THR A 161 17.30 26.74 -26.90
N VAL A 162 18.04 25.90 -26.17
CA VAL A 162 18.28 26.13 -24.75
C VAL A 162 19.22 27.31 -24.59
N SER A 163 18.78 28.33 -23.86
CA SER A 163 19.50 29.59 -23.67
C SER A 163 19.72 29.91 -22.20
N GLY A 164 20.89 30.46 -21.86
CA GLY A 164 21.20 30.96 -20.51
C GLY A 164 21.54 29.89 -19.47
N GLY A 165 21.64 28.61 -19.86
CA GLY A 165 21.87 27.49 -18.95
C GLY A 165 23.27 26.89 -19.02
N GLY A 166 24.24 27.43 -18.27
CA GLY A 166 25.53 26.76 -18.00
C GLY A 166 26.14 25.98 -19.19
N SER A 167 26.45 24.70 -18.98
CA SER A 167 27.01 23.80 -19.99
C SER A 167 25.99 23.38 -21.06
N THR A 168 24.71 23.38 -20.73
CA THR A 168 23.59 23.03 -21.64
C THR A 168 23.21 24.16 -22.60
N ASN A 169 23.88 25.31 -22.51
CA ASN A 169 23.57 26.46 -23.34
C ASN A 169 23.93 26.20 -24.80
N GLY A 170 22.94 26.30 -25.68
CA GLY A 170 23.08 26.05 -27.11
C GLY A 170 22.47 24.73 -27.57
N THR A 171 22.03 23.84 -26.67
CA THR A 171 21.33 22.61 -27.04
C THR A 171 20.14 22.92 -27.95
N LEU A 172 20.05 22.21 -29.06
CA LEU A 172 18.96 22.30 -30.03
C LEU A 172 18.04 21.09 -29.87
N LEU A 173 16.75 21.33 -29.61
CA LEU A 173 15.74 20.28 -29.46
C LEU A 173 14.59 20.59 -30.43
N ARG A 174 14.58 19.92 -31.58
CA ARG A 174 13.74 20.27 -32.73
C ARG A 174 12.78 19.16 -33.08
N PHE A 175 11.51 19.49 -33.25
CA PHE A 175 10.46 18.59 -33.77
C PHE A 175 10.05 17.40 -32.88
N GLY A 176 10.69 17.19 -31.72
CA GLY A 176 10.37 16.08 -30.81
C GLY A 176 10.02 16.46 -29.36
N VAL A 177 9.42 17.64 -29.11
CA VAL A 177 9.10 18.07 -27.73
C VAL A 177 7.87 17.31 -27.21
N THR A 178 8.00 16.70 -26.05
CA THR A 178 6.95 15.92 -25.40
C THR A 178 6.44 16.69 -24.16
N PRO A 179 5.12 16.75 -23.90
CA PRO A 179 4.63 17.28 -22.63
C PRO A 179 5.22 16.50 -21.45
N PHE A 180 5.23 17.09 -20.26
CA PHE A 180 5.59 16.35 -19.04
C PHE A 180 4.67 15.14 -18.88
N ASN A 181 5.28 13.97 -18.69
CA ASN A 181 4.65 12.75 -18.25
C ASN A 181 4.93 12.59 -16.75
N SER A 182 3.93 12.15 -16.00
CA SER A 182 4.09 11.83 -14.58
C SER A 182 4.19 10.32 -14.42
N GLU A 183 5.28 9.86 -13.82
CA GLU A 183 5.49 8.44 -13.55
C GLU A 183 5.35 8.14 -12.07
N CYS A 184 4.80 6.97 -11.77
CA CYS A 184 4.78 6.45 -10.42
C CYS A 184 5.10 4.96 -10.44
N ILE A 185 6.29 4.61 -9.93
CA ILE A 185 6.88 3.30 -10.13
C ILE A 185 7.30 2.72 -8.78
N ILE A 186 7.01 1.44 -8.55
CA ILE A 186 7.44 0.72 -7.35
C ILE A 186 8.96 0.74 -7.27
N ILE A 187 9.51 1.13 -6.12
CA ILE A 187 10.96 1.12 -5.91
C ILE A 187 11.43 -0.34 -5.77
N PRO A 188 12.25 -0.85 -6.70
CA PRO A 188 12.74 -2.22 -6.62
C PRO A 188 13.65 -2.38 -5.40
N ASN A 189 13.53 -3.54 -4.73
CA ASN A 189 14.32 -3.91 -3.56
C ASN A 189 14.13 -3.04 -2.30
N ALA A 190 13.14 -2.14 -2.26
CA ALA A 190 12.76 -1.46 -1.02
C ALA A 190 12.41 -2.48 0.08
N GLN A 191 12.89 -2.24 1.31
CA GLN A 191 12.71 -3.10 2.48
C GLN A 191 11.91 -2.38 3.57
N PRO A 192 11.26 -3.10 4.49
CA PRO A 192 10.73 -2.50 5.72
C PRO A 192 11.84 -1.83 6.56
N GLY A 193 11.61 -0.60 7.02
CA GLY A 193 12.57 0.21 7.77
C GLY A 193 13.38 1.15 6.89
N THR A 194 14.59 1.53 7.32
CA THR A 194 15.43 2.52 6.62
C THR A 194 16.03 1.94 5.34
N ASN A 195 15.78 2.64 4.23
CA ASN A 195 16.34 2.38 2.91
C ASN A 195 17.31 3.52 2.53
N ASN A 196 18.36 3.15 1.79
CA ASN A 196 19.29 4.09 1.14
C ASN A 196 19.64 3.51 -0.23
N LEU A 197 18.99 4.03 -1.28
CA LEU A 197 19.09 3.50 -2.65
C LEU A 197 19.53 4.60 -3.61
N ASN A 198 20.44 4.28 -4.52
CA ASN A 198 20.88 5.23 -5.54
C ASN A 198 19.85 5.33 -6.67
N LEU A 199 19.34 6.53 -6.94
CA LEU A 199 18.55 6.88 -8.11
C LEU A 199 19.48 7.53 -9.14
N GLN A 200 19.44 7.06 -10.38
CA GLN A 200 20.21 7.60 -11.48
C GLN A 200 19.32 7.82 -12.70
N PHE A 201 19.37 9.02 -13.25
CA PHE A 201 18.86 9.37 -14.56
C PHE A 201 20.04 9.49 -15.52
N GLN A 202 19.85 9.03 -16.76
CA GLN A 202 20.85 9.19 -17.79
C GLN A 202 20.21 9.43 -19.15
N THR A 203 20.91 10.19 -20.00
CA THR A 203 20.59 10.39 -21.41
C THR A 203 21.85 10.23 -22.24
N ALA A 204 21.70 9.75 -23.48
CA ALA A 204 22.80 9.54 -24.38
C ALA A 204 22.38 9.71 -25.83
N ASP A 205 23.34 10.09 -26.65
CA ASP A 205 23.19 10.28 -28.09
C ASP A 205 23.63 9.00 -28.80
N GLN A 206 22.75 8.40 -29.58
CA GLN A 206 23.07 7.13 -30.20
C GLN A 206 23.76 7.33 -31.55
N GLY A 207 24.95 6.76 -31.71
CA GLY A 207 25.60 6.60 -33.01
C GLY A 207 26.28 7.84 -33.60
N ASP A 208 25.64 9.02 -33.63
CA ASP A 208 26.07 10.12 -34.51
C ASP A 208 26.63 11.38 -33.82
N ALA A 209 26.34 11.60 -32.53
CA ALA A 209 26.82 12.71 -31.72
C ALA A 209 26.47 14.12 -32.28
N ILE A 210 25.46 14.22 -33.16
CA ILE A 210 25.14 15.43 -33.93
C ILE A 210 23.79 16.04 -33.53
N PHE A 211 22.78 15.22 -33.26
CA PHE A 211 21.43 15.70 -32.97
C PHE A 211 21.16 15.68 -31.48
N ASP A 212 21.04 16.86 -30.89
CA ASP A 212 20.89 16.92 -29.43
C ASP A 212 19.51 16.44 -28.96
N SER A 213 19.53 15.78 -27.83
CA SER A 213 18.37 15.42 -27.03
C SER A 213 18.57 15.86 -25.59
N GLY A 214 17.50 15.79 -24.81
CA GLY A 214 17.63 15.99 -23.39
C GLY A 214 16.50 15.39 -22.59
N LEU A 215 16.82 15.03 -21.36
CA LEU A 215 15.87 14.56 -20.36
C LEU A 215 15.61 15.72 -19.40
N VAL A 216 14.37 16.20 -19.41
CA VAL A 216 13.86 17.18 -18.46
C VAL A 216 13.21 16.45 -17.31
N LEU A 217 13.52 16.84 -16.07
CA LEU A 217 13.07 16.20 -14.85
C LEU A 217 12.56 17.23 -13.84
N ASP A 218 11.49 16.89 -13.15
CA ASP A 218 10.93 17.74 -12.10
C ASP A 218 10.11 16.93 -11.09
N ASN A 219 9.76 17.54 -9.96
CA ASN A 219 8.80 17.03 -8.98
C ASN A 219 9.14 15.61 -8.45
N ILE A 220 10.42 15.32 -8.24
CA ILE A 220 10.90 14.01 -7.82
C ILE A 220 10.61 13.80 -6.34
N ARG A 221 9.93 12.69 -5.99
CA ARG A 221 9.51 12.36 -4.62
C ARG A 221 9.36 10.86 -4.40
N VAL A 222 9.57 10.41 -3.16
CA VAL A 222 9.28 9.04 -2.72
C VAL A 222 7.99 9.06 -1.91
N GLU A 223 7.03 8.22 -2.26
CA GLU A 223 5.72 8.12 -1.61
C GLU A 223 5.43 6.68 -1.21
N SER A 224 4.53 6.43 -0.25
CA SER A 224 4.16 5.07 0.13
C SER A 224 3.20 4.39 -0.86
N PHE A 225 2.59 5.15 -1.77
CA PHE A 225 1.76 4.66 -2.86
C PHE A 225 1.60 5.74 -3.94
N CYS A 226 1.08 5.37 -5.11
CA CYS A 226 0.81 6.34 -6.18
C CYS A 226 -0.42 7.17 -5.87
N GLU A 227 -0.24 8.42 -5.44
CA GLU A 227 -1.33 9.39 -5.39
C GLU A 227 -1.51 10.01 -6.79
N THR A 228 -2.70 9.94 -7.39
CA THR A 228 -3.04 10.82 -8.50
C THR A 228 -3.26 12.22 -7.93
N ALA A 229 -2.48 13.20 -8.38
CA ALA A 229 -2.52 14.57 -7.85
C ALA A 229 -3.97 15.10 -7.84
N GLY A 230 -4.44 15.56 -6.68
CA GLY A 230 -5.73 16.27 -6.55
C GLY A 230 -6.85 15.52 -5.81
N THR A 231 -6.67 14.30 -5.31
CA THR A 231 -7.70 13.68 -4.48
C THR A 231 -7.12 12.76 -3.41
N VAL A 232 -7.06 13.24 -2.15
CA VAL A 232 -7.51 12.38 -1.05
C VAL A 232 -9.00 12.19 -1.29
N ALA A 233 -9.34 11.27 -2.20
CA ALA A 233 -10.71 10.94 -2.46
C ALA A 233 -11.20 10.17 -1.24
N LEU A 234 -12.04 10.81 -0.43
CA LEU A 234 -13.04 10.09 0.34
C LEU A 234 -13.88 9.30 -0.67
N SER A 235 -13.44 8.09 -0.97
CA SER A 235 -14.15 7.19 -1.86
C SER A 235 -15.18 6.46 -1.01
N GLN A 236 -16.45 6.78 -1.26
CA GLN A 236 -17.54 6.00 -0.70
C GLN A 236 -17.56 4.64 -1.39
N ILE A 237 -17.20 3.60 -0.65
CA ILE A 237 -17.15 2.22 -1.17
C ILE A 237 -18.55 1.62 -1.32
N THR A 238 -19.49 2.02 -0.45
CA THR A 238 -20.85 1.49 -0.43
C THR A 238 -21.89 2.59 -0.22
N THR A 239 -22.98 2.53 -0.98
CA THR A 239 -24.26 3.20 -0.66
C THR A 239 -25.27 2.14 -0.23
N THR A 240 -25.74 2.17 1.02
CA THR A 240 -26.84 1.33 1.49
C THR A 240 -28.03 2.20 1.89
N SER A 241 -29.23 1.89 1.38
CA SER A 241 -30.45 2.66 1.64
C SER A 241 -31.69 1.79 1.96
N ASP A 242 -31.48 0.50 2.24
CA ASP A 242 -32.57 -0.45 2.42
C ASP A 242 -33.00 -0.62 3.89
N SER A 243 -34.28 -0.96 4.07
CA SER A 243 -34.88 -1.30 5.36
C SER A 243 -35.90 -2.43 5.16
N GLU A 244 -35.91 -3.41 6.06
CA GLU A 244 -36.87 -4.51 6.10
C GLU A 244 -37.67 -4.48 7.40
N ILE A 245 -38.96 -4.81 7.32
CA ILE A 245 -39.83 -5.01 8.49
C ILE A 245 -40.51 -6.38 8.32
N GLU A 246 -40.25 -7.28 9.26
CA GLU A 246 -40.88 -8.59 9.34
C GLU A 246 -41.88 -8.62 10.51
N ASP A 247 -43.09 -9.13 10.26
CA ASP A 247 -44.08 -9.43 11.29
C ASP A 247 -43.95 -10.91 11.65
N GLN A 248 -43.25 -11.21 12.74
CA GLN A 248 -43.18 -12.55 13.31
C GLN A 248 -44.23 -12.62 14.41
N VAL A 249 -45.22 -13.51 14.30
CA VAL A 249 -46.38 -13.67 15.22
C VAL A 249 -46.07 -13.20 16.67
N GLY A 250 -46.44 -11.95 16.97
CA GLY A 250 -46.26 -11.31 18.29
C GLY A 250 -45.16 -10.25 18.41
N ASN A 251 -44.29 -10.07 17.40
CA ASN A 251 -43.16 -9.13 17.37
C ASN A 251 -42.99 -8.50 15.97
N ILE A 252 -42.76 -7.19 15.93
CA ILE A 252 -42.32 -6.47 14.73
C ILE A 252 -40.80 -6.40 14.79
N ILE A 253 -40.12 -7.05 13.84
CA ILE A 253 -38.67 -6.94 13.66
C ILE A 253 -38.41 -5.90 12.56
N SER A 254 -37.55 -4.93 12.83
CA SER A 254 -37.10 -3.94 11.85
C SER A 254 -35.59 -4.00 11.67
N ARG A 255 -35.13 -4.14 10.43
CA ARG A 255 -33.71 -4.14 10.05
C ARG A 255 -33.42 -2.95 9.16
N PHE A 256 -32.35 -2.21 9.49
CA PHE A 256 -31.84 -1.11 8.67
C PHE A 256 -30.49 -1.50 8.09
N ALA A 257 -30.26 -1.16 6.83
CA ALA A 257 -28.98 -1.45 6.18
C ALA A 257 -27.86 -0.60 6.79
N ASN A 258 -26.81 -1.27 7.26
CA ASN A 258 -25.66 -0.74 7.97
C ASN A 258 -24.40 -1.43 7.48
N ASN A 259 -23.26 -0.75 7.63
CA ASN A 259 -21.93 -1.27 7.38
C ASN A 259 -21.09 -1.02 8.65
N ILE A 260 -20.44 -2.04 9.19
CA ILE A 260 -19.69 -1.99 10.45
C ILE A 260 -18.39 -2.78 10.32
N LEU A 261 -17.46 -2.50 11.26
CA LEU A 261 -16.27 -3.29 11.51
C LEU A 261 -15.48 -3.61 10.22
N PRO A 262 -14.91 -2.62 9.52
CA PRO A 262 -14.08 -2.92 8.38
C PRO A 262 -12.65 -3.29 8.78
N ASP A 263 -11.98 -4.06 7.93
CA ASP A 263 -10.54 -4.35 7.98
C ASP A 263 -9.95 -4.37 6.56
N ALA A 264 -8.72 -3.89 6.40
CA ALA A 264 -8.09 -3.65 5.09
C ALA A 264 -6.79 -4.45 4.91
N SER A 265 -6.49 -4.82 3.67
CA SER A 265 -5.17 -5.36 3.32
C SER A 265 -4.09 -4.28 3.48
N SER A 266 -2.83 -4.70 3.58
CA SER A 266 -1.69 -3.79 3.82
C SER A 266 -1.48 -2.74 2.71
N ASP A 267 -1.95 -3.02 1.50
CA ASP A 267 -1.94 -2.13 0.35
C ASP A 267 -3.27 -1.38 0.13
N GLY A 268 -4.27 -1.60 1.00
CA GLY A 268 -5.61 -1.03 0.90
C GLY A 268 -6.43 -1.51 -0.31
N SER A 269 -5.93 -2.44 -1.12
CA SER A 269 -6.61 -2.90 -2.34
C SER A 269 -7.82 -3.79 -2.07
N VAL A 270 -7.91 -4.36 -0.87
CA VAL A 270 -8.99 -5.21 -0.40
C VAL A 270 -9.50 -4.70 0.94
N VAL A 271 -10.82 -4.58 1.08
CA VAL A 271 -11.48 -4.25 2.35
C VAL A 271 -12.52 -5.31 2.66
N ALA A 272 -12.40 -5.98 3.81
CA ALA A 272 -13.44 -6.82 4.38
C ALA A 272 -14.30 -5.97 5.32
N PHE A 273 -15.61 -6.15 5.28
CA PHE A 273 -16.51 -5.44 6.18
C PHE A 273 -17.76 -6.28 6.44
N ILE A 274 -18.42 -5.98 7.55
CA ILE A 274 -19.72 -6.57 7.88
C ILE A 274 -20.79 -5.60 7.41
N ALA A 275 -21.76 -6.10 6.69
CA ALA A 275 -22.91 -5.31 6.30
C ALA A 275 -24.14 -6.19 6.20
N ASN A 276 -25.30 -5.55 6.20
CA ASN A 276 -26.56 -6.23 5.94
C ASN A 276 -27.32 -5.64 4.74
N GLY A 277 -26.73 -4.69 4.01
CA GLY A 277 -27.31 -4.17 2.78
C GLY A 277 -27.49 -5.24 1.69
N ASP A 278 -28.48 -5.04 0.82
CA ASP A 278 -28.74 -5.91 -0.32
C ASP A 278 -27.91 -5.52 -1.55
N PHE A 279 -26.58 -5.72 -1.46
CA PHE A 279 -25.69 -5.44 -2.58
C PHE A 279 -25.95 -6.43 -3.73
N ALA A 280 -26.25 -5.91 -4.91
CA ALA A 280 -26.52 -6.68 -6.14
C ALA A 280 -27.60 -7.78 -6.00
N SER A 281 -28.62 -7.55 -5.17
CA SER A 281 -29.77 -8.47 -4.95
C SER A 281 -29.40 -9.83 -4.34
N GLY A 282 -28.32 -9.90 -3.56
CA GLY A 282 -27.84 -11.11 -2.90
C GLY A 282 -28.33 -11.32 -1.46
N ASN A 283 -28.83 -10.30 -0.77
CA ASN A 283 -29.21 -10.32 0.65
C ASN A 283 -30.59 -9.66 0.91
N PRO A 284 -31.68 -10.21 0.34
CA PRO A 284 -33.00 -9.58 0.37
C PRO A 284 -33.63 -9.47 1.76
N PHE A 285 -33.15 -10.26 2.73
CA PHE A 285 -33.64 -10.30 4.11
C PHE A 285 -32.74 -9.53 5.10
N LEU A 286 -31.82 -8.73 4.57
CA LEU A 286 -30.91 -7.87 5.33
C LEU A 286 -30.29 -8.53 6.58
N PHE A 287 -29.88 -9.79 6.47
CA PHE A 287 -29.09 -10.44 7.52
C PHE A 287 -27.68 -9.87 7.51
N GLN A 288 -27.02 -9.78 8.66
CA GLN A 288 -25.58 -9.48 8.69
C GLN A 288 -24.78 -10.53 7.90
N GLN A 289 -23.93 -10.05 7.00
CA GLN A 289 -23.06 -10.86 6.15
C GLN A 289 -21.67 -10.22 6.06
N VAL A 290 -20.70 -11.03 5.66
CA VAL A 290 -19.36 -10.59 5.32
C VAL A 290 -19.32 -10.19 3.86
N PHE A 291 -18.82 -8.99 3.61
CA PHE A 291 -18.60 -8.46 2.27
C PHE A 291 -17.12 -8.11 2.06
N ILE A 292 -16.71 -8.17 0.79
CA ILE A 292 -15.41 -7.69 0.32
C ILE A 292 -15.61 -6.63 -0.72
N TYR A 293 -14.89 -5.53 -0.57
CA TYR A 293 -14.55 -4.63 -1.67
C TYR A 293 -13.18 -4.98 -2.23
N SER A 294 -13.11 -5.19 -3.54
CA SER A 294 -11.87 -5.45 -4.27
C SER A 294 -12.07 -5.02 -5.71
N SER A 295 -11.08 -4.31 -6.28
CA SER A 295 -11.11 -3.91 -7.70
C SER A 295 -12.38 -3.16 -8.11
N GLY A 296 -12.92 -2.31 -7.23
CA GLY A 296 -14.14 -1.53 -7.50
C GLY A 296 -15.46 -2.27 -7.29
N ILE A 297 -15.43 -3.55 -6.89
CA ILE A 297 -16.62 -4.40 -6.80
C ILE A 297 -16.84 -4.85 -5.36
N VAL A 298 -18.10 -4.79 -4.89
CA VAL A 298 -18.53 -5.36 -3.62
C VAL A 298 -19.12 -6.75 -3.86
N THR A 299 -18.60 -7.75 -3.14
CA THR A 299 -19.06 -9.15 -3.23
C THR A 299 -19.36 -9.70 -1.84
N ARG A 300 -20.42 -10.51 -1.73
CA ARG A 300 -20.76 -11.20 -0.49
C ARG A 300 -19.94 -12.49 -0.35
N LEU A 301 -19.39 -12.74 0.82
CA LEU A 301 -18.63 -13.96 1.13
C LEU A 301 -19.36 -14.98 2.02
N SER A 302 -20.51 -14.63 2.60
CA SER A 302 -21.23 -15.50 3.54
C SER A 302 -22.72 -15.61 3.22
N SER A 303 -23.38 -16.56 3.89
CA SER A 303 -24.83 -16.78 3.84
C SER A 303 -25.38 -17.18 5.22
N PHE A 304 -24.98 -16.45 6.26
CA PHE A 304 -25.43 -16.72 7.63
C PHE A 304 -26.90 -16.35 7.82
N THR A 305 -27.58 -17.04 8.74
CA THR A 305 -28.97 -16.76 9.14
C THR A 305 -29.08 -16.36 10.62
N GLY A 306 -27.98 -16.36 11.37
CA GLY A 306 -27.93 -15.98 12.79
C GLY A 306 -27.97 -14.48 13.07
N ASP A 307 -27.88 -13.64 12.04
CA ASP A 307 -27.97 -12.17 12.12
C ASP A 307 -27.02 -11.49 13.13
N GLU A 308 -25.92 -12.16 13.49
CA GLU A 308 -24.94 -11.65 14.44
C GLU A 308 -23.52 -12.02 13.98
N ILE A 309 -22.76 -11.00 13.58
CA ILE A 309 -21.33 -11.07 13.31
C ILE A 309 -20.65 -9.98 14.14
N GLN A 310 -19.80 -10.36 15.09
CA GLN A 310 -19.27 -9.44 16.11
C GLN A 310 -17.91 -8.83 15.74
N SER A 311 -17.14 -9.47 14.88
CA SER A 311 -15.78 -9.02 14.52
C SER A 311 -15.33 -9.62 13.20
N THR A 312 -14.44 -8.90 12.51
CA THR A 312 -13.76 -9.35 11.30
C THR A 312 -12.27 -9.04 11.40
N SER A 313 -11.45 -9.85 10.75
CA SER A 313 -10.05 -9.55 10.49
C SER A 313 -9.64 -10.08 9.11
N LEU A 314 -8.89 -9.27 8.38
CA LEU A 314 -8.38 -9.51 7.04
C LEU A 314 -6.86 -9.72 7.11
N SER A 315 -6.35 -10.77 6.48
CA SER A 315 -4.91 -10.98 6.36
C SER A 315 -4.27 -9.87 5.51
N ALA A 316 -3.03 -9.49 5.81
CA ALA A 316 -2.33 -8.39 5.13
C ALA A 316 -2.26 -8.47 3.59
N ASN A 317 -2.21 -9.68 3.00
CA ASN A 317 -2.27 -9.91 1.55
C ASN A 317 -3.69 -9.89 0.96
N GLY A 318 -4.70 -9.57 1.78
CA GLY A 318 -6.09 -9.53 1.41
C GLY A 318 -6.75 -10.90 1.17
N ARG A 319 -6.09 -12.05 1.30
CA ARG A 319 -6.67 -13.35 0.92
C ARG A 319 -7.64 -13.95 1.93
N TRP A 320 -7.31 -13.89 3.21
CA TRP A 320 -8.02 -14.61 4.26
C TRP A 320 -8.84 -13.66 5.10
N VAL A 321 -10.10 -14.00 5.34
CA VAL A 321 -10.97 -13.32 6.29
C VAL A 321 -11.22 -14.25 7.45
N VAL A 322 -11.15 -13.74 8.68
CA VAL A 322 -11.64 -14.45 9.87
C VAL A 322 -12.69 -13.61 10.55
N ILE A 323 -13.74 -14.26 11.05
CA ILE A 323 -14.85 -13.60 11.72
C ILE A 323 -15.27 -14.37 12.97
N SER A 324 -15.96 -13.69 13.88
CA SER A 324 -16.79 -14.31 14.91
C SER A 324 -18.26 -14.08 14.55
N ALA A 325 -19.03 -15.16 14.40
CA ALA A 325 -20.41 -15.09 13.94
C ALA A 325 -21.29 -16.19 14.54
N LYS A 326 -22.61 -15.97 14.52
CA LYS A 326 -23.61 -17.04 14.65
C LYS A 326 -24.02 -17.52 13.27
N ASN A 327 -23.93 -18.82 13.03
CA ASN A 327 -24.34 -19.37 11.73
C ASN A 327 -25.87 -19.34 11.57
N THR A 328 -26.61 -19.73 12.63
CA THR A 328 -28.06 -19.63 12.76
C THR A 328 -28.44 -18.92 14.08
N LEU A 329 -29.73 -18.56 14.26
CA LEU A 329 -30.21 -17.79 15.42
C LEU A 329 -30.00 -18.50 16.77
N THR A 330 -29.85 -19.83 16.76
CA THR A 330 -29.69 -20.65 17.96
C THR A 330 -28.24 -21.10 18.18
N ASP A 331 -27.34 -20.81 17.25
CA ASP A 331 -25.94 -21.20 17.35
C ASP A 331 -25.17 -20.28 18.32
N ASN A 332 -24.05 -20.79 18.82
CA ASN A 332 -23.10 -19.99 19.59
C ASN A 332 -22.27 -19.09 18.68
N LEU A 333 -21.55 -18.14 19.27
CA LEU A 333 -20.57 -17.34 18.55
C LEU A 333 -19.33 -18.17 18.28
N GLU A 334 -19.10 -18.45 17.00
CA GLU A 334 -18.03 -19.30 16.53
C GLU A 334 -17.07 -18.55 15.62
N ILE A 335 -15.83 -19.02 15.56
CA ILE A 335 -14.81 -18.49 14.67
C ILE A 335 -14.95 -19.18 13.30
N PHE A 336 -15.06 -18.38 12.25
CA PHE A 336 -15.05 -18.85 10.87
C PHE A 336 -13.89 -18.23 10.10
N ARG A 337 -13.28 -19.00 9.21
CA ARG A 337 -12.25 -18.52 8.28
C ARG A 337 -12.71 -18.70 6.84
N ILE A 338 -12.54 -17.67 6.03
CA ILE A 338 -12.89 -17.64 4.61
C ILE A 338 -11.61 -17.51 3.77
N ASP A 339 -11.43 -18.38 2.79
CA ASP A 339 -10.40 -18.27 1.74
C ASP A 339 -11.00 -17.60 0.50
N ARG A 340 -10.58 -16.36 0.20
CA ARG A 340 -11.13 -15.63 -0.95
C ARG A 340 -10.73 -16.20 -2.31
N ASN A 341 -9.67 -16.99 -2.38
CA ASN A 341 -9.23 -17.53 -3.67
C ASN A 341 -10.17 -18.62 -4.21
N ASN A 342 -10.91 -19.30 -3.33
CA ASN A 342 -11.82 -20.38 -3.69
C ASN A 342 -13.20 -20.25 -3.02
N ASN A 343 -13.46 -19.13 -2.34
CA ASN A 343 -14.69 -18.85 -1.57
C ASN A 343 -15.04 -19.95 -0.55
N ASN A 344 -14.04 -20.59 0.04
CA ASN A 344 -14.25 -21.65 1.02
C ASN A 344 -14.41 -21.07 2.42
N LEU A 345 -15.56 -21.31 3.04
CA LEU A 345 -15.86 -20.98 4.43
C LEU A 345 -15.65 -22.20 5.32
N THR A 346 -14.75 -22.08 6.30
CA THR A 346 -14.41 -23.12 7.27
C THR A 346 -14.77 -22.67 8.67
N GLN A 347 -15.60 -23.43 9.38
CA GLN A 347 -15.81 -23.25 10.82
C GLN A 347 -14.60 -23.78 11.60
N ILE A 348 -14.04 -22.95 12.47
CA ILE A 348 -12.83 -23.23 13.26
C ILE A 348 -13.17 -23.74 14.65
N THR A 349 -14.23 -23.20 15.26
CA THR A 349 -14.71 -23.60 16.58
C THR A 349 -16.15 -24.11 16.51
N ALA A 350 -16.48 -25.07 17.38
CA ALA A 350 -17.83 -25.61 17.55
C ALA A 350 -18.02 -25.96 19.02
N THR A 351 -18.72 -25.08 19.72
CA THR A 351 -18.78 -25.00 21.19
C THR A 351 -20.22 -24.81 21.65
N SER A 352 -20.46 -24.86 22.96
CA SER A 352 -21.78 -24.80 23.57
C SER A 352 -21.87 -23.88 24.79
N ASN A 353 -22.88 -22.99 24.82
CA ASN A 353 -23.19 -22.09 25.95
C ASN A 353 -22.02 -21.17 26.35
N CYS A 354 -21.25 -20.72 25.37
CA CYS A 354 -20.08 -19.86 25.53
C CYS A 354 -19.86 -19.05 24.24
N GLU A 355 -18.80 -18.25 24.20
CA GLU A 355 -18.52 -17.33 23.09
C GLU A 355 -17.05 -17.40 22.67
N ASN A 356 -16.83 -17.43 21.36
CA ASN A 356 -15.52 -17.24 20.74
C ASN A 356 -15.52 -15.92 19.96
N THR A 357 -14.67 -14.97 20.33
CA THR A 357 -14.74 -13.56 19.89
C THR A 357 -13.39 -12.97 19.51
N SER A 358 -13.41 -11.80 18.85
CA SER A 358 -12.23 -10.99 18.50
C SER A 358 -11.10 -11.77 17.81
N PRO A 359 -11.35 -12.46 16.67
CA PRO A 359 -10.31 -13.18 15.98
C PRO A 359 -9.36 -12.25 15.23
N SER A 360 -8.10 -12.67 15.10
CA SER A 360 -7.04 -12.02 14.32
C SER A 360 -6.24 -13.09 13.57
N ILE A 361 -5.95 -12.84 12.28
CA ILE A 361 -5.36 -13.82 11.37
C ILE A 361 -4.01 -13.36 10.80
N ASN A 362 -3.08 -14.29 10.62
CA ASN A 362 -1.79 -14.00 9.99
C ASN A 362 -1.86 -14.10 8.44
N ASN A 363 -0.81 -13.64 7.75
CA ASN A 363 -0.80 -13.48 6.29
C ASN A 363 -0.97 -14.79 5.49
N ASN A 364 -0.52 -15.92 6.01
CA ASN A 364 -0.72 -17.22 5.35
C ASN A 364 -2.05 -17.91 5.72
N GLY A 365 -2.84 -17.33 6.62
CA GLY A 365 -4.15 -17.85 7.04
C GLY A 365 -4.09 -19.14 7.86
N ARG A 366 -2.91 -19.53 8.33
CA ARG A 366 -2.69 -20.78 9.09
C ARG A 366 -2.74 -20.58 10.58
N ARG A 367 -2.77 -19.33 11.06
CA ARG A 367 -2.81 -18.99 12.47
C ARG A 367 -3.88 -17.94 12.74
N ILE A 368 -4.74 -18.25 13.70
CA ILE A 368 -5.82 -17.38 14.16
C ILE A 368 -5.72 -17.30 15.67
N ALA A 369 -5.57 -16.10 16.23
CA ALA A 369 -5.73 -15.86 17.66
C ALA A 369 -7.14 -15.32 17.93
N PHE A 370 -7.80 -15.75 18.99
CA PHE A 370 -9.14 -15.31 19.37
C PHE A 370 -9.35 -15.45 20.89
N ASN A 371 -10.37 -14.78 21.42
CA ASN A 371 -10.81 -14.94 22.80
C ASN A 371 -11.82 -16.06 22.92
N SER A 372 -11.75 -16.82 24.00
CA SER A 372 -12.78 -17.81 24.33
C SER A 372 -13.03 -17.88 25.83
N ASN A 373 -14.30 -17.96 26.23
CA ASN A 373 -14.70 -18.37 27.58
C ASN A 373 -15.25 -19.81 27.61
N CYS A 374 -15.05 -20.56 26.53
CA CYS A 374 -15.56 -21.91 26.36
C CYS A 374 -14.73 -22.92 27.13
N ASN A 375 -15.40 -23.81 27.86
CA ASN A 375 -14.78 -24.92 28.58
C ASN A 375 -14.78 -26.25 27.79
N ASP A 376 -15.32 -26.22 26.57
CA ASP A 376 -15.53 -27.39 25.71
C ASP A 376 -14.74 -27.34 24.39
N LEU A 377 -13.94 -26.28 24.15
CA LEU A 377 -12.96 -26.25 23.05
C LEU A 377 -12.01 -27.46 23.11
N ILE A 378 -11.60 -27.82 24.33
CA ILE A 378 -10.92 -29.06 24.67
C ILE A 378 -11.51 -29.52 26.00
N ALA A 379 -11.78 -30.81 26.15
CA ALA A 379 -12.35 -31.36 27.37
C ALA A 379 -11.51 -31.00 28.62
N GLY A 380 -12.14 -30.33 29.59
CA GLY A 380 -11.53 -29.97 30.87
C GLY A 380 -10.81 -28.62 30.89
N PHE A 381 -10.85 -27.86 29.79
CA PHE A 381 -10.30 -26.51 29.71
C PHE A 381 -11.20 -25.46 30.40
N ASN A 382 -10.62 -24.38 30.92
CA ASN A 382 -11.32 -23.14 31.31
C ASN A 382 -12.57 -23.36 32.18
N ALA A 383 -12.39 -24.08 33.29
CA ALA A 383 -13.50 -24.46 34.16
C ALA A 383 -14.21 -23.26 34.81
N ASP A 384 -13.51 -22.14 34.99
CA ASP A 384 -14.01 -20.89 35.56
C ASP A 384 -14.63 -19.93 34.52
N GLN A 385 -14.56 -20.26 33.22
CA GLN A 385 -15.20 -19.54 32.11
C GLN A 385 -14.79 -18.06 32.04
N ASN A 386 -13.56 -17.74 32.43
CA ASN A 386 -12.96 -16.44 32.17
C ASN A 386 -12.53 -16.36 30.69
N LYS A 387 -12.21 -15.15 30.19
CA LYS A 387 -11.76 -15.01 28.79
C LYS A 387 -10.29 -15.35 28.64
N GLU A 388 -10.04 -16.38 27.85
CA GLU A 388 -8.72 -16.91 27.52
C GLU A 388 -8.31 -16.60 26.09
N ILE A 389 -7.00 -16.58 25.84
CA ILE A 389 -6.43 -16.45 24.51
C ILE A 389 -6.24 -17.84 23.92
N VAL A 390 -6.89 -18.06 22.79
CA VAL A 390 -6.78 -19.30 22.01
C VAL A 390 -6.11 -19.00 20.69
N VAL A 391 -5.13 -19.82 20.31
CA VAL A 391 -4.52 -19.79 18.99
C VAL A 391 -4.78 -21.08 18.27
N TRP A 392 -5.56 -20.99 17.18
CA TRP A 392 -5.64 -22.04 16.19
C TRP A 392 -4.41 -22.00 15.28
N ASN A 393 -3.74 -23.14 15.12
CA ASN A 393 -2.55 -23.32 14.29
C ASN A 393 -2.72 -24.57 13.42
N ASN A 394 -3.27 -24.37 12.21
CA ASN A 394 -3.43 -25.41 11.19
C ASN A 394 -4.09 -26.71 11.73
N GLY A 395 -5.19 -26.57 12.49
CA GLY A 395 -5.97 -27.68 13.03
C GLY A 395 -5.68 -28.01 14.50
N ASN A 396 -4.61 -27.46 15.09
CA ASN A 396 -4.32 -27.62 16.51
C ASN A 396 -4.68 -26.34 17.27
N LEU A 397 -5.17 -26.48 18.50
CA LEU A 397 -5.40 -25.37 19.41
C LEU A 397 -4.24 -25.26 20.41
N ILE A 398 -3.81 -24.02 20.66
CA ILE A 398 -2.87 -23.66 21.72
C ILE A 398 -3.62 -22.69 22.62
N LEU A 399 -3.69 -22.97 23.91
CA LEU A 399 -4.57 -22.29 24.86
C LEU A 399 -3.75 -21.62 25.96
N THR A 400 -4.24 -20.48 26.46
CA THR A 400 -3.90 -19.99 27.80
C THR A 400 -4.95 -20.48 28.78
N GLU A 401 -4.52 -20.84 29.98
CA GLU A 401 -5.41 -21.15 31.09
C GLU A 401 -4.94 -20.35 32.30
N THR A 402 -5.76 -19.38 32.68
CA THR A 402 -5.52 -18.43 33.74
C THR A 402 -6.68 -18.53 34.75
N ILE A 403 -6.49 -17.99 35.94
CA ILE A 403 -7.48 -18.09 37.02
C ILE A 403 -7.67 -16.69 37.60
N ASN A 404 -8.94 -16.27 37.77
CA ASN A 404 -9.32 -14.97 38.36
C ASN A 404 -8.79 -13.73 37.61
N CYS A 405 -8.42 -13.88 36.34
CA CYS A 405 -8.07 -12.76 35.46
C CYS A 405 -8.67 -12.99 34.07
N THR A 406 -8.55 -12.02 33.17
CA THR A 406 -9.23 -12.07 31.88
C THR A 406 -8.39 -11.39 30.82
N SER A 407 -8.41 -11.94 29.60
CA SER A 407 -7.71 -11.40 28.44
C SER A 407 -8.68 -11.02 27.32
N TYR A 408 -8.31 -10.00 26.56
CA TYR A 408 -9.13 -9.38 25.52
C TYR A 408 -8.33 -9.10 24.25
N SER A 409 -9.08 -8.98 23.15
CA SER A 409 -8.67 -8.56 21.81
C SER A 409 -7.26 -8.96 21.36
N PRO A 410 -7.00 -10.27 21.19
CA PRO A 410 -5.72 -10.72 20.70
C PRO A 410 -5.52 -10.25 19.27
N LYS A 411 -4.35 -9.68 19.02
CA LYS A 411 -3.87 -9.38 17.66
C LYS A 411 -2.62 -10.16 17.37
N ILE A 412 -2.62 -10.89 16.25
CA ILE A 412 -1.46 -11.68 15.84
C ILE A 412 -0.65 -10.93 14.79
N SER A 413 0.67 -10.93 14.95
CA SER A 413 1.59 -10.40 13.93
C SER A 413 1.30 -11.02 12.56
N SER A 414 1.17 -10.18 11.54
CA SER A 414 0.73 -10.63 10.22
C SER A 414 1.80 -11.43 9.48
N GLN A 415 3.08 -11.39 9.87
CA GLN A 415 4.10 -12.27 9.27
C GLN A 415 3.70 -13.75 9.27
N ASN A 416 4.18 -14.50 8.27
CA ASN A 416 3.91 -15.93 8.16
C ASN A 416 4.37 -16.73 9.39
N SER A 417 5.44 -16.27 10.05
CA SER A 417 5.96 -16.81 11.31
C SER A 417 5.08 -16.50 12.51
N ALA A 418 4.18 -15.50 12.43
CA ALA A 418 3.23 -15.04 13.46
C ALA A 418 3.79 -15.19 14.89
N LEU A 419 5.01 -14.67 15.09
CA LEU A 419 5.81 -14.94 16.28
C LEU A 419 5.22 -14.29 17.53
N HIS A 420 4.59 -13.13 17.34
CA HIS A 420 4.06 -12.32 18.41
C HIS A 420 2.53 -12.25 18.35
N THR A 421 1.92 -12.26 19.53
CA THR A 421 0.52 -11.89 19.76
C THR A 421 0.48 -10.78 20.80
N ALA A 422 -0.19 -9.69 20.49
CA ALA A 422 -0.47 -8.62 21.44
C ALA A 422 -1.85 -8.85 22.07
N VAL A 423 -1.96 -8.65 23.39
CA VAL A 423 -3.18 -8.91 24.15
C VAL A 423 -3.36 -7.82 25.21
N ALA A 424 -4.60 -7.43 25.47
CA ALA A 424 -4.96 -6.65 26.65
C ALA A 424 -5.39 -7.64 27.74
N SER A 425 -4.89 -7.54 28.97
CA SER A 425 -5.18 -8.52 30.02
C SER A 425 -5.08 -7.95 31.43
N SER A 426 -5.91 -8.45 32.34
CA SER A 426 -5.76 -8.20 33.79
C SER A 426 -4.82 -9.20 34.47
N CYS A 427 -4.30 -10.18 33.74
CA CYS A 427 -3.47 -11.23 34.30
C CYS A 427 -2.08 -10.72 34.67
N ASP A 428 -1.51 -11.28 35.73
CA ASP A 428 -0.14 -11.00 36.15
C ASP A 428 0.87 -11.95 35.49
N PHE A 429 0.98 -11.88 34.15
CA PHE A 429 1.83 -12.78 33.38
C PHE A 429 3.33 -12.61 33.65
N THR A 430 3.76 -11.46 34.20
CA THR A 430 5.19 -11.15 34.40
C THR A 430 5.57 -10.92 35.87
N GLY A 431 4.61 -10.94 36.80
CA GLY A 431 4.80 -10.58 38.21
C GLY A 431 4.78 -9.07 38.49
N ASN A 432 4.40 -8.26 37.51
CA ASN A 432 4.39 -6.78 37.59
C ASN A 432 3.00 -6.17 37.40
N ASN A 433 1.93 -6.96 37.38
CA ASN A 433 0.54 -6.52 37.27
C ASN A 433 -0.30 -6.98 38.48
N SER A 434 0.23 -6.79 39.69
CA SER A 434 -0.37 -7.32 40.92
C SER A 434 -1.68 -6.63 41.34
N ASP A 435 -1.95 -5.45 40.80
CA ASP A 435 -3.18 -4.69 41.03
C ASP A 435 -4.33 -5.09 40.08
N GLY A 436 -4.04 -5.88 39.03
CA GLY A 436 -5.04 -6.57 38.22
C GLY A 436 -5.87 -5.64 37.34
N ASN A 437 -5.40 -4.43 37.06
CA ASN A 437 -5.95 -3.60 36.00
C ASN A 437 -5.51 -4.13 34.62
N ILE A 438 -6.16 -3.63 33.56
CA ILE A 438 -5.87 -4.06 32.19
C ILE A 438 -4.54 -3.45 31.73
N GLU A 439 -3.63 -4.33 31.33
CA GLU A 439 -2.34 -3.99 30.75
C GLU A 439 -2.17 -4.65 29.37
N ILE A 440 -1.30 -4.06 28.55
CA ILE A 440 -0.94 -4.59 27.24
C ILE A 440 0.26 -5.51 27.41
N PHE A 441 0.15 -6.71 26.85
CA PHE A 441 1.22 -7.70 26.84
C PHE A 441 1.53 -8.15 25.41
N ARG A 442 2.81 -8.48 25.19
CA ARG A 442 3.28 -9.22 24.03
C ARG A 442 3.62 -10.64 24.42
N LEU A 443 2.96 -11.61 23.80
CA LEU A 443 3.30 -13.03 23.88
C LEU A 443 4.25 -13.41 22.73
N ASN A 444 5.44 -13.92 23.04
CA ASN A 444 6.27 -14.65 22.09
C ASN A 444 5.82 -16.12 22.06
N ARG A 445 5.29 -16.53 20.90
CA ARG A 445 4.65 -17.84 20.74
C ARG A 445 5.62 -19.02 20.56
N ASN A 446 6.91 -18.76 20.32
CA ASN A 446 7.89 -19.83 20.27
C ASN A 446 8.39 -20.19 21.67
N THR A 447 8.47 -19.21 22.56
CA THR A 447 8.99 -19.41 23.92
C THR A 447 7.91 -19.41 24.99
N ASN A 448 6.65 -19.09 24.64
CA ASN A 448 5.55 -18.82 25.56
C ASN A 448 5.90 -17.76 26.62
N ASN A 449 6.72 -16.78 26.26
CA ASN A 449 7.12 -15.71 27.17
C ASN A 449 6.24 -14.48 26.95
N TYR A 450 5.72 -13.95 28.05
CA TYR A 450 5.03 -12.68 28.08
C TYR A 450 6.00 -11.54 28.38
N GLN A 451 5.85 -10.45 27.65
CA GLN A 451 6.44 -9.16 27.98
C GLN A 451 5.31 -8.17 28.22
N GLN A 452 5.28 -7.60 29.41
CA GLN A 452 4.38 -6.51 29.74
C GLN A 452 4.88 -5.22 29.07
N ILE A 453 4.01 -4.56 28.30
CA ILE A 453 4.32 -3.34 27.54
C ILE A 453 3.92 -2.11 28.34
N THR A 454 2.78 -2.18 29.03
CA THR A 454 2.28 -1.10 29.88
C THR A 454 2.25 -1.53 31.34
N ASN A 455 2.48 -0.58 32.24
CA ASN A 455 2.32 -0.76 33.68
C ASN A 455 1.73 0.54 34.23
N THR A 456 0.43 0.52 34.45
CA THR A 456 -0.38 1.66 34.86
C THR A 456 -0.95 1.38 36.24
N THR A 457 -1.34 2.43 36.95
CA THR A 457 -1.95 2.30 38.28
C THR A 457 -3.38 2.82 38.26
N GLY A 458 -4.32 2.06 38.83
CA GLY A 458 -5.72 2.47 38.98
C GLY A 458 -6.67 1.78 37.98
N ALA A 459 -7.97 1.88 38.25
CA ALA A 459 -9.00 1.26 37.42
C ALA A 459 -9.14 2.00 36.08
N LEU A 460 -8.29 1.67 35.11
CA LEU A 460 -8.51 2.06 33.72
C LEU A 460 -9.69 1.24 33.17
N THR A 461 -10.83 1.89 33.01
CA THR A 461 -11.91 1.44 32.14
C THR A 461 -11.78 2.16 30.80
N VAL A 462 -10.81 1.81 29.94
CA VAL A 462 -10.74 2.38 28.59
C VAL A 462 -10.21 1.36 27.56
N GLN A 463 -11.06 1.10 26.56
CA GLN A 463 -10.88 0.46 25.25
C GLN A 463 -9.91 -0.74 25.14
N ASP A 464 -10.52 -1.92 25.03
CA ASP A 464 -9.93 -3.23 24.75
C ASP A 464 -9.35 -3.36 23.33
N SER A 465 -8.77 -2.31 22.73
CA SER A 465 -8.23 -2.39 21.38
C SER A 465 -6.72 -2.37 21.40
N VAL A 466 -6.12 -3.49 21.03
CA VAL A 466 -4.69 -3.61 20.77
C VAL A 466 -4.52 -3.71 19.26
N ASP A 467 -3.38 -3.23 18.74
CA ASP A 467 -2.93 -3.58 17.40
C ASP A 467 -1.47 -4.03 17.44
N ILE A 468 -0.99 -4.63 16.36
CA ILE A 468 0.38 -5.12 16.30
C ILE A 468 0.93 -4.99 14.88
N SER A 469 2.13 -4.42 14.79
CA SER A 469 2.88 -4.32 13.54
C SER A 469 3.12 -5.68 12.88
N LEU A 470 3.40 -5.66 11.57
CA LEU A 470 3.61 -6.86 10.75
C LEU A 470 4.64 -7.84 11.35
N ASN A 471 5.75 -7.33 11.88
CA ASN A 471 6.81 -8.13 12.53
C ASN A 471 6.56 -8.40 14.02
N GLY A 472 5.58 -7.74 14.63
CA GLY A 472 5.26 -7.87 16.04
C GLY A 472 6.17 -7.09 17.00
N ASN A 473 6.99 -6.19 16.48
CA ASN A 473 7.94 -5.44 17.29
C ASN A 473 7.33 -4.19 17.91
N ILE A 474 6.34 -3.59 17.24
CA ILE A 474 5.55 -2.45 17.69
C ILE A 474 4.13 -2.93 17.99
N ILE A 475 3.59 -2.48 19.13
CA ILE A 475 2.24 -2.70 19.65
C ILE A 475 1.65 -1.34 19.98
#